data_AF-A0A4P5TRV7-F1
#
_entry.id   AF-A0A4P5TRV7-F1
#
_cell.length_a   1.000
_cell.length_b   1.000
_cell.length_c   1.000
_cell.angle_alpha   90.00
_cell.angle_beta   90.00
_cell.angle_gamma   90.00
#
_symmetry.space_group_name_H-M   'P 1'
#
loop_
_entity.id
_entity.type
_entity.pdbx_description
1 polymer ?
#
loop_
_entity_poly.entity_id
_entity_poly.type
_entity_poly.pdbx_seq_one_letter_code
_entity_poly.pdbx_strand_id
1 'polypeptide(L)'
;MIFTKDNLKLGLALGFGGPLVGLIFLYYYLFPSFTLLEFLDSFIHENRLLTSIGSLSLLVNAILFTFYVNTHRDLTAKGIFIITVLYGIGILLLKLLN
;
A
#
# COMPACT_ATOMS: atom_id res chain seq x y z
N MET A 1 17.65 -3.45 16.46
CA MET A 1 16.25 -3.46 15.96
C MET A 1 16.03 -2.22 15.10
N ILE A 2 15.85 -2.38 13.78
CA ILE A 2 15.61 -1.24 12.87
C ILE A 2 14.15 -0.76 12.97
N PHE A 3 13.19 -1.67 13.21
CA PHE A 3 11.74 -1.40 13.30
C PHE A 3 11.28 -0.71 14.59
N THR A 4 12.18 -0.37 15.51
CA THR A 4 11.82 0.26 16.79
C THR A 4 12.14 1.75 16.86
N LYS A 5 12.79 2.31 15.83
CA LYS A 5 13.09 3.74 15.79
C LYS A 5 11.82 4.52 15.45
N ASP A 6 11.49 5.49 16.29
CA ASP A 6 10.45 6.46 15.99
C ASP A 6 11.03 7.60 15.15
N ASN A 7 10.91 7.49 13.83
CA ASN A 7 11.33 8.57 12.95
C ASN A 7 10.54 8.57 11.64
N LEU A 8 10.34 9.78 11.12
CA LEU A 8 9.54 9.99 9.92
C LEU A 8 10.09 9.24 8.70
N LYS A 9 11.41 9.18 8.52
CA LYS A 9 12.05 8.51 7.36
C LYS A 9 11.72 7.03 7.30
N LEU A 10 11.75 6.35 8.45
CA LEU A 10 11.34 4.96 8.58
C LEU A 10 9.85 4.81 8.29
N GLY A 11 9.02 5.72 8.80
CA GLY A 11 7.59 5.75 8.47
C GLY A 11 7.31 5.86 6.97
N LEU A 12 8.01 6.77 6.28
CA LEU A 12 7.89 6.93 4.82
C LEU A 12 8.34 5.68 4.07
N ALA A 13 9.47 5.08 4.46
CA ALA A 13 9.97 3.86 3.83
C ALA A 13 9.01 2.68 4.02
N LEU A 14 8.49 2.49 5.23
CA LEU A 14 7.50 1.45 5.51
C LEU A 14 6.17 1.71 4.82
N GLY A 15 5.71 2.96 4.81
CA GLY A 15 4.49 3.37 4.12
C GLY A 15 4.58 3.17 2.61
N PHE A 16 5.75 3.33 2.01
CA PHE A 16 5.97 3.03 0.59
C PHE A 16 6.04 1.53 0.32
N GLY A 17 6.71 0.78 1.20
CA GLY A 17 6.83 -0.66 1.07
C GLY A 17 5.51 -1.42 1.29
N GLY A 18 4.67 -0.98 2.24
CA GLY A 18 3.48 -1.73 2.65
C GLY A 18 2.46 -2.00 1.53
N PRO A 19 2.05 -1.02 0.71
CA PRO A 19 1.13 -1.25 -0.40
C PRO A 19 1.76 -2.15 -1.46
N LEU A 20 3.06 -2.00 -1.74
CA LEU A 20 3.77 -2.85 -2.70
C LEU A 20 3.78 -4.31 -2.22
N VAL A 21 4.09 -4.54 -0.95
CA VAL A 21 4.05 -5.88 -0.34
C VAL A 21 2.63 -6.44 -0.39
N GLY A 22 1.61 -5.63 -0.06
CA GLY A 22 0.21 -6.05 -0.15
C GLY A 22 -0.21 -6.43 -1.57
N LEU A 23 0.20 -5.65 -2.56
CA LEU A 23 -0.11 -5.89 -3.97
C LEU A 23 0.60 -7.14 -4.50
N ILE A 24 1.88 -7.34 -4.15
CA ILE A 24 2.62 -8.57 -4.47
C ILE A 24 1.96 -9.79 -3.82
N PHE A 25 1.57 -9.70 -2.54
CA PHE A 25 0.89 -10.78 -1.83
C PHE A 25 -0.45 -11.14 -2.50
N LEU A 26 -1.24 -10.13 -2.87
CA LEU A 26 -2.51 -10.32 -3.59
C LEU A 26 -2.31 -10.92 -4.99
N TYR A 27 -1.27 -10.50 -5.72
CA TYR A 27 -0.91 -11.08 -7.02
C TYR A 27 -0.66 -12.59 -6.90
N TYR A 28 0.22 -13.02 -5.99
CA TYR A 28 0.52 -14.44 -5.82
C TYR A 28 -0.69 -15.29 -5.38
N TYR A 29 -1.60 -14.71 -4.60
CA TYR A 29 -2.75 -15.44 -4.07
C TYR A 29 -3.95 -15.50 -5.04
N LEU A 30 -4.26 -14.39 -5.72
CA LEU A 30 -5.45 -14.24 -6.55
C LEU A 30 -5.19 -14.46 -8.05
N PHE A 31 -3.95 -14.27 -8.51
CA PHE A 31 -3.59 -14.30 -9.93
C PHE A 31 -2.41 -15.24 -10.23
N PRO A 32 -2.42 -16.50 -9.76
CA PRO A 32 -1.29 -17.43 -9.93
C PRO A 32 -0.98 -17.77 -11.40
N SER A 33 -1.96 -17.60 -12.30
CA SER A 33 -1.82 -17.90 -13.74
C SER A 33 -1.33 -16.73 -14.58
N PHE A 34 -1.28 -15.51 -14.01
CA PHE A 34 -0.86 -14.30 -14.73
C PHE A 34 0.63 -14.07 -14.51
N THR A 35 1.32 -13.59 -15.54
CA THR A 35 2.64 -12.98 -15.34
C THR A 35 2.50 -11.63 -14.63
N LEU A 36 3.57 -11.16 -13.99
CA LEU A 36 3.56 -9.89 -13.25
C LEU A 36 3.19 -8.71 -14.17
N LEU A 37 3.63 -8.75 -15.43
CA LEU A 37 3.30 -7.73 -16.44
C LEU A 37 1.82 -7.77 -16.83
N GLU A 38 1.26 -8.94 -17.13
CA GLU A 38 -0.16 -9.09 -17.46
C GLU A 38 -1.07 -8.66 -16.30
N PHE A 39 -0.67 -8.97 -15.08
CA PHE A 39 -1.36 -8.53 -13.87
C PHE A 39 -1.31 -7.00 -13.73
N LEU A 40 -0.15 -6.37 -13.89
CA LEU A 40 -0.02 -4.91 -13.79
C LEU A 40 -0.82 -4.20 -14.89
N ASP A 41 -0.81 -4.73 -16.11
CA ASP A 41 -1.59 -4.19 -17.21
C ASP A 41 -3.10 -4.26 -16.92
N SER A 42 -3.58 -5.42 -16.46
CA SER A 42 -4.97 -5.63 -16.06
C SER A 42 -5.36 -4.75 -14.85
N PHE A 43 -4.46 -4.60 -13.88
CA PHE A 43 -4.68 -3.81 -12.68
C PHE A 43 -4.88 -2.32 -12.99
N ILE A 44 -4.13 -1.77 -13.94
CA ILE A 44 -4.22 -0.36 -14.33
C ILE A 44 -5.44 -0.11 -15.22
N HIS A 45 -5.74 -1.01 -16.16
CA HIS A 45 -6.83 -0.81 -17.13
C HIS A 45 -8.21 -1.19 -16.60
N GLU A 46 -8.33 -2.13 -15.65
CA GLU A 46 -9.63 -2.53 -15.09
C GLU A 46 -9.95 -1.74 -13.81
N ASN A 47 -10.80 -0.72 -13.92
CA ASN A 47 -11.24 0.14 -12.81
C ASN A 47 -11.76 -0.63 -11.58
N ARG A 48 -12.35 -1.81 -11.80
CA ARG A 48 -12.80 -2.71 -10.73
C ARG A 48 -11.62 -3.26 -9.94
N LEU A 49 -10.59 -3.78 -10.60
CA LEU A 49 -9.37 -4.30 -9.97
C LEU A 49 -8.58 -3.19 -9.29
N LEU A 50 -8.46 -2.04 -9.97
CA LEU A 50 -7.79 -0.86 -9.43
C LEU A 50 -8.39 -0.45 -8.07
N THR A 51 -9.72 -0.44 -7.96
CA THR A 51 -10.39 -0.09 -6.70
C THR A 51 -10.29 -1.23 -5.67
N SER A 52 -10.58 -2.47 -6.06
CA SER A 52 -10.64 -3.59 -5.11
C SER A 52 -9.25 -4.00 -4.60
N ILE A 53 -8.32 -4.30 -5.51
CA ILE A 53 -6.95 -4.71 -5.16
C ILE A 53 -6.18 -3.52 -4.62
N GLY A 54 -6.37 -2.32 -5.18
CA GLY A 54 -5.72 -1.11 -4.68
C GLY A 54 -6.12 -0.79 -3.23
N SER A 55 -7.40 -0.91 -2.88
CA SER A 55 -7.85 -0.72 -1.50
C SER A 55 -7.36 -1.82 -0.55
N LEU A 56 -7.35 -3.09 -0.98
CA LEU A 56 -6.79 -4.20 -0.20
C LEU A 56 -5.29 -4.05 0.03
N SER A 57 -4.55 -3.56 -0.96
CA SER A 57 -3.13 -3.22 -0.84
C SER A 57 -2.91 -2.11 0.20
N LEU A 58 -3.72 -1.04 0.17
CA LEU A 58 -3.69 0.02 1.16
C LEU A 58 -4.07 -0.45 2.57
N LEU A 59 -4.91 -1.48 2.70
CA LEU A 59 -5.29 -2.06 4.00
C LEU A 59 -4.06 -2.61 4.75
N VAL A 60 -3.08 -3.17 4.04
CA VAL A 60 -1.81 -3.61 4.64
C VAL A 60 -1.09 -2.45 5.33
N ASN A 61 -1.13 -1.26 4.72
CA ASN A 61 -0.60 -0.05 5.31
C ASN A 61 -1.41 0.44 6.51
N ALA A 62 -2.74 0.29 6.50
CA ALA A 62 -3.57 0.62 7.65
C ALA A 62 -3.26 -0.27 8.87
N ILE A 63 -2.96 -1.55 8.65
CA ILE A 63 -2.51 -2.47 9.71
C ILE A 63 -1.16 -2.01 10.27
N LEU A 64 -0.19 -1.70 9.40
CA LEU A 64 1.11 -1.16 9.80
C LEU A 64 0.95 0.14 10.60
N PHE A 65 0.16 1.08 10.09
CA PHE A 65 -0.15 2.33 10.77
C PHE A 65 -0.71 2.09 12.18
N THR A 66 -1.72 1.22 12.31
CA THR A 66 -2.34 0.89 13.60
C THR A 66 -1.33 0.28 14.58
N PHE A 67 -0.43 -0.59 14.11
CA PHE A 67 0.62 -1.15 14.95
C PHE A 67 1.59 -0.08 15.48
N TYR A 68 2.00 0.88 14.63
CA TYR A 68 2.92 1.94 15.05
C TYR A 68 2.26 2.98 15.98
N VAL A 69 0.97 3.27 15.79
CA VAL A 69 0.19 4.10 16.73
C VAL A 69 0.08 3.42 18.09
N ASN A 70 -0.30 2.13 18.14
CA ASN A 70 -0.45 1.39 19.40
C ASN A 70 0.88 1.17 20.14
N THR A 71 2.01 1.30 19.45
CA THR A 71 3.35 1.22 20.07
C THR A 71 3.94 2.59 20.42
N HIS A 72 3.13 3.66 20.38
CA HIS A 72 3.52 5.04 20.68
C HIS A 72 4.69 5.54 19.82
N ARG A 73 4.73 5.15 18.54
CA ARG A 73 5.74 5.57 17.56
C ARG A 73 5.11 6.52 16.55
N ASP A 74 4.76 7.71 17.03
CA ASP A 74 3.91 8.66 16.32
C ASP A 74 4.57 9.24 15.07
N LEU A 75 5.89 9.46 15.06
CA LEU A 75 6.60 9.98 13.88
C LEU A 75 6.63 8.94 12.76
N THR A 76 6.86 7.68 13.11
CA THR A 76 6.79 6.58 12.15
C THR A 76 5.37 6.39 11.62
N ALA A 77 4.36 6.37 12.50
CA ALA A 77 2.96 6.27 12.10
C ALA A 77 2.56 7.41 11.16
N LYS A 78 3.01 8.65 11.43
CA LYS A 78 2.78 9.80 10.55
C LYS A 78 3.36 9.60 9.15
N GLY A 79 4.56 9.05 9.04
CA GLY A 79 5.16 8.73 7.73
C GLY A 79 4.37 7.69 6.95
N ILE A 80 3.90 6.63 7.62
CA ILE A 80 3.07 5.58 6.99
C ILE A 80 1.75 6.19 6.49
N PHE A 81 1.12 7.03 7.31
CA PHE A 81 -0.13 7.70 6.97
C PHE A 81 0.01 8.62 5.75
N ILE A 82 1.06 9.45 5.69
CA ILE A 82 1.33 10.33 4.55
C ILE A 82 1.37 9.54 3.24
N ILE A 83 2.13 8.44 3.21
CA ILE A 83 2.23 7.62 2.00
C ILE A 83 0.90 6.96 1.66
N THR A 84 0.16 6.49 2.67
CA THR A 84 -1.16 5.87 2.47
C THR A 84 -2.13 6.84 1.81
N VAL A 85 -2.16 8.09 2.25
CA VAL A 85 -2.99 9.14 1.63
C VAL A 85 -2.54 9.41 0.19
N LEU A 86 -1.23 9.52 -0.07
CA LEU A 86 -0.71 9.74 -1.42
C LEU A 86 -1.08 8.60 -2.39
N TYR A 87 -0.94 7.34 -1.97
CA TYR A 87 -1.37 6.19 -2.77
C TYR A 87 -2.88 6.17 -2.98
N GLY A 88 -3.66 6.46 -1.94
CA GLY A 88 -5.11 6.55 -2.04
C GLY A 88 -5.56 7.58 -3.07
N ILE A 89 -4.99 8.79 -3.01
CA ILE A 89 -5.22 9.83 -4.02
C ILE A 89 -4.80 9.34 -5.40
N GLY A 90 -3.63 8.70 -5.54
CA GLY A 90 -3.15 8.15 -6.80
C GLY A 90 -4.12 7.14 -7.43
N ILE A 91 -4.62 6.18 -6.64
CA ILE A 91 -5.60 5.17 -7.08
C ILE A 91 -6.91 5.84 -7.51
N LEU A 92 -7.38 6.85 -6.77
CA LEU A 92 -8.59 7.59 -7.13
C LEU A 92 -8.43 8.40 -8.42
N LEU A 93 -7.28 9.05 -8.61
CA LEU A 93 -6.97 9.79 -9.84
C LEU A 93 -6.88 8.85 -11.05
N LEU A 94 -6.17 7.72 -10.91
CA LEU A 94 -6.11 6.71 -11.97
C LEU A 94 -7.50 6.21 -12.36
N LYS A 95 -8.36 5.93 -11.37
CA LYS A 95 -9.74 5.52 -11.62
C LYS A 95 -10.57 6.59 -12.33
N LEU A 96 -10.33 7.87 -12.03
CA LEU A 96 -11.10 8.97 -12.62
C LEU A 96 -10.66 9.28 -14.06
N LEU A 97 -9.39 9.04 -14.37
CA LEU A 97 -8.79 9.33 -15.68
C LEU A 97 -8.87 8.16 -16.68
N ASN A 98 -9.24 6.97 -16.20
CA ASN A 98 -9.35 5.73 -16.98
C ASN A 98 -10.81 5.39 -17.27
#